data_AF-A0A1Q3EGD5-F1
#
_entry.id   AF-A0A1Q3EGD5-F1
#
_cell.length_a   1.000
_cell.length_b   1.000
_cell.length_c   1.000
_cell.angle_alpha   90.00
_cell.angle_beta   90.00
_cell.angle_gamma   90.00
#
_symmetry.space_group_name_H-M   'P 1'
#
loop_
_entity.id
_entity.type
_entity.pdbx_description
1 polymer ?
#
loop_
_entity_poly.entity_id
_entity_poly.type
_entity_poly.pdbx_seq_one_letter_code
_entity_poly.pdbx_strand_id
1 'polypeptide(L)'
;MLGGFYPFMRNHNADTSISQEFYRWPVTAQAAKNVLDIWYRLMEYFYTTFHPASLNGSPILQALWYKYPKDTSTYSSFVEMPVHIVGGFTLPLHVNGAMTTKEVRRDDFRIVVAPNAGGNAAGRLYVDDGVSLEQANGTTALTFDDQDGALSMNGTFGYNLGVNVASVKILDVDQSPKSV
;
A
#
# COMPACT_ATOMS: atom_id res chain seq x y z
N MET A 1 -5.12 -10.96 -13.82
CA MET A 1 -5.14 -10.69 -12.37
C MET A 1 -5.22 -9.19 -12.05
N LEU A 2 -5.95 -8.39 -12.85
CA LEU A 2 -6.12 -6.95 -12.62
C LEU A 2 -6.90 -6.65 -11.33
N GLY A 3 -7.91 -7.47 -11.01
CA GLY A 3 -8.79 -7.22 -9.87
C GLY A 3 -8.10 -7.22 -8.50
N GLY A 4 -6.86 -7.71 -8.41
CA GLY A 4 -6.06 -7.60 -7.20
C GLY A 4 -5.47 -6.22 -6.94
N PHE A 5 -5.88 -5.19 -7.68
CA PHE A 5 -5.60 -3.79 -7.37
C PHE A 5 -6.88 -2.96 -7.17
N TYR A 6 -8.05 -3.60 -7.12
CA TYR A 6 -9.32 -2.92 -6.92
C TYR A 6 -9.60 -2.68 -5.43
N PRO A 7 -10.00 -1.46 -5.01
CA PRO A 7 -10.37 -1.16 -3.62
C PRO A 7 -11.36 -2.16 -3.03
N PHE A 8 -12.24 -2.70 -3.86
CA PHE A 8 -13.07 -3.86 -3.55
C PHE A 8 -12.70 -5.04 -4.46
N MET A 9 -11.91 -5.98 -3.94
CA MET A 9 -11.50 -7.20 -4.63
C MET A 9 -12.45 -8.36 -4.27
N ARG A 10 -13.28 -8.80 -5.24
CA ARG A 10 -14.14 -9.97 -5.07
C ARG A 10 -14.17 -10.82 -6.34
N ASN A 11 -13.91 -12.11 -6.20
CA ASN A 11 -14.26 -13.11 -7.21
C ASN A 11 -15.67 -13.61 -6.90
N HIS A 12 -16.63 -13.30 -7.76
CA HIS A 12 -18.04 -13.67 -7.64
C HIS A 12 -18.51 -14.35 -8.92
N ASN A 13 -19.49 -15.24 -8.84
CA ASN A 13 -19.94 -16.06 -9.97
C ASN A 13 -21.47 -16.12 -10.06
N ALA A 14 -21.98 -16.44 -11.25
CA ALA A 14 -23.41 -16.69 -11.47
C ALA A 14 -23.78 -18.15 -11.19
N ASP A 15 -25.06 -18.39 -10.89
CA ASP A 15 -25.58 -19.69 -10.44
C ASP A 15 -25.28 -20.86 -11.40
N THR A 16 -25.46 -20.64 -12.70
CA THR A 16 -25.26 -21.67 -13.74
C THR A 16 -23.86 -21.68 -14.36
N SER A 17 -22.95 -20.82 -13.89
CA SER A 17 -21.59 -20.72 -14.45
C SER A 17 -20.66 -21.75 -13.81
N ILE A 18 -19.60 -22.14 -14.55
CA ILE A 18 -18.60 -23.05 -13.99
C ILE A 18 -17.89 -22.41 -12.78
N SER A 19 -17.53 -23.22 -11.79
CA SER A 19 -16.78 -22.76 -10.60
C SER A 19 -15.45 -22.11 -11.00
N GLN A 20 -15.16 -20.96 -10.42
CA GLN A 20 -14.02 -20.11 -10.81
C GLN A 20 -13.16 -19.62 -9.63
N GLU A 21 -13.19 -20.34 -8.50
CA GLU A 21 -12.34 -20.05 -7.36
C GLU A 21 -10.86 -20.24 -7.73
N PHE A 22 -9.97 -19.48 -7.09
CA PHE A 22 -8.56 -19.45 -7.50
C PHE A 22 -7.86 -20.80 -7.39
N TYR A 23 -8.28 -21.67 -6.47
CA TYR A 23 -7.69 -23.00 -6.26
C TYR A 23 -8.01 -24.00 -7.38
N ARG A 24 -8.94 -23.68 -8.28
CA ARG A 24 -9.42 -24.60 -9.32
C ARG A 24 -8.36 -24.96 -10.36
N TRP A 25 -7.43 -24.04 -10.65
CA TRP A 25 -6.36 -24.24 -11.63
C TRP A 25 -5.00 -23.92 -11.02
N PRO A 26 -3.97 -24.79 -11.15
CA PRO A 26 -2.67 -24.59 -10.52
C PRO A 26 -1.98 -23.25 -10.85
N VAL A 27 -1.98 -22.86 -12.13
CA VAL A 27 -1.37 -21.59 -12.58
C VAL A 27 -2.12 -20.38 -12.00
N THR A 28 -3.45 -20.42 -12.00
CA THR A 28 -4.29 -19.39 -11.41
C THR A 28 -4.11 -19.30 -9.91
N ALA A 29 -4.02 -20.44 -9.22
CA ALA A 29 -3.78 -20.50 -7.78
C ALA A 29 -2.43 -19.88 -7.41
N GLN A 30 -1.37 -20.18 -8.17
CA GLN A 30 -0.06 -19.59 -7.95
C GLN A 30 -0.06 -18.08 -8.19
N ALA A 31 -0.67 -17.63 -9.29
CA ALA A 31 -0.83 -16.20 -9.55
C ALA A 31 -1.64 -15.50 -8.45
N ALA A 32 -2.67 -16.16 -7.90
CA ALA A 32 -3.51 -15.62 -6.83
C ALA A 32 -2.75 -15.48 -5.52
N LYS A 33 -1.93 -16.48 -5.17
CA LYS A 33 -1.05 -16.38 -4.00
C LYS A 33 -0.10 -15.18 -4.11
N ASN A 34 0.53 -14.99 -5.26
CA ASN A 34 1.46 -13.87 -5.47
C ASN A 34 0.76 -12.50 -5.31
N VAL A 35 -0.42 -12.34 -5.92
CA VAL A 35 -1.17 -11.07 -5.88
C VAL A 35 -1.79 -10.82 -4.50
N LEU A 36 -2.32 -11.85 -3.84
CA LEU A 36 -2.88 -11.72 -2.49
C LEU A 36 -1.80 -11.40 -1.46
N ASP A 37 -0.61 -11.99 -1.57
CA ASP A 37 0.54 -11.63 -0.73
C ASP A 37 0.87 -10.14 -0.85
N ILE A 38 0.96 -9.62 -2.08
CA ILE A 38 1.17 -8.18 -2.33
C ILE A 38 0.03 -7.34 -1.76
N TRP A 39 -1.22 -7.75 -1.98
CA TRP A 39 -2.41 -7.04 -1.52
C TRP A 39 -2.43 -6.90 0.01
N TYR A 40 -2.15 -7.98 0.73
CA TYR A 40 -2.10 -7.96 2.19
C TYR A 40 -0.94 -7.11 2.72
N ARG A 41 0.23 -7.10 2.07
CA ARG A 41 1.32 -6.19 2.43
C ARG A 41 0.95 -4.71 2.24
N LEU A 42 0.13 -4.39 1.24
CA LEU A 42 -0.37 -3.05 0.92
C LEU A 42 -1.60 -2.62 1.73
N MET A 43 -2.09 -3.47 2.65
CA MET A 43 -3.36 -3.23 3.33
C MET A 43 -3.41 -1.85 4.01
N GLU A 44 -2.35 -1.48 4.74
CA GLU A 44 -2.30 -0.21 5.47
C GLU A 44 -2.08 1.00 4.55
N TYR A 45 -1.48 0.80 3.37
CA TYR A 45 -1.44 1.83 2.33
C TYR A 45 -2.85 2.13 1.80
N PHE A 46 -3.63 1.10 1.49
CA PHE A 46 -5.03 1.29 1.08
C PHE A 46 -5.81 1.96 2.20
N TYR A 47 -5.73 1.44 3.42
CA TYR A 47 -6.47 1.97 4.57
C TYR A 47 -6.15 3.45 4.83
N THR A 48 -4.87 3.81 4.76
CA THR A 48 -4.41 5.20 4.86
C THR A 48 -4.98 6.08 3.74
N THR A 49 -5.20 5.54 2.54
CA THR A 49 -5.79 6.28 1.41
C THR A 49 -7.31 6.39 1.52
N PHE A 50 -7.98 5.40 2.13
CA PHE A 50 -9.42 5.44 2.41
C PHE A 50 -9.78 6.52 3.43
N HIS A 51 -8.92 6.80 4.40
CA HIS A 51 -9.18 7.80 5.44
C HIS A 51 -9.45 9.23 4.90
N PRO A 52 -8.57 9.87 4.10
CA PRO A 52 -8.91 11.16 3.50
C PRO A 52 -10.09 11.03 2.52
N ALA A 53 -10.23 9.91 1.81
CA ALA A 53 -11.36 9.68 0.92
C ALA A 53 -12.71 9.76 1.65
N SER A 54 -12.82 9.22 2.87
CA SER A 54 -14.04 9.30 3.68
C SER A 54 -14.27 10.69 4.26
N LEU A 55 -13.22 11.48 4.50
CA LEU A 55 -13.33 12.80 5.11
C LEU A 55 -13.62 13.92 4.09
N ASN A 56 -13.04 13.85 2.90
CA ASN A 56 -13.09 14.95 1.94
C ASN A 56 -13.36 14.51 0.49
N GLY A 57 -13.64 13.23 0.25
CA GLY A 57 -13.95 12.72 -1.09
C GLY A 57 -12.72 12.54 -2.01
N SER A 58 -11.50 12.55 -1.46
CA SER A 58 -10.30 12.26 -2.25
C SER A 58 -10.40 10.91 -2.97
N PRO A 59 -10.03 10.83 -4.27
CA PRO A 59 -10.07 9.57 -4.99
C PRO A 59 -8.97 8.61 -4.52
N ILE A 60 -9.36 7.36 -4.27
CA ILE A 60 -8.44 6.26 -3.88
C ILE A 60 -7.70 5.75 -5.10
N LEU A 61 -8.44 5.38 -6.15
CA LEU A 61 -7.88 5.09 -7.47
C LEU A 61 -7.80 6.39 -8.26
N GLN A 62 -6.58 6.81 -8.57
CA GLN A 62 -6.32 8.04 -9.31
C GLN A 62 -5.82 7.68 -10.70
N ALA A 63 -6.52 8.16 -11.73
CA ALA A 63 -6.01 8.06 -13.09
C ALA A 63 -4.73 8.90 -13.25
N LEU A 64 -3.82 8.48 -14.12
CA LEU A 64 -2.58 9.24 -14.36
C LEU A 64 -2.85 10.67 -14.81
N TRP A 65 -3.84 10.89 -15.68
CA TRP A 65 -4.24 12.24 -16.09
C TRP A 65 -4.83 13.08 -14.94
N TYR A 66 -5.41 12.46 -13.91
CA TYR A 66 -5.89 13.19 -12.73
C TYR A 66 -4.72 13.70 -11.89
N LYS A 67 -3.68 12.87 -11.73
CA LYS A 67 -2.47 13.21 -10.97
C LYS A 67 -1.51 14.11 -11.75
N TYR A 68 -1.43 13.95 -13.07
CA TYR A 68 -0.53 14.67 -13.98
C TYR A 68 -1.31 15.31 -15.14
N PRO A 69 -2.23 16.25 -14.89
CA PRO A 69 -3.16 16.77 -15.91
C PRO A 69 -2.49 17.55 -17.05
N LYS A 70 -1.26 18.02 -16.83
CA LYS A 70 -0.47 18.76 -17.81
C LYS A 70 0.30 17.85 -18.77
N ASP A 71 0.40 16.55 -18.46
CA ASP A 71 1.11 15.59 -19.30
C ASP A 71 0.13 14.91 -20.26
N THR A 72 0.18 15.31 -21.53
CA THR A 72 -0.72 14.79 -22.57
C THR A 72 -0.47 13.33 -22.92
N SER A 73 0.68 12.76 -22.54
CA SER A 73 0.96 11.33 -22.75
C SER A 73 0.05 10.43 -21.91
N THR A 74 -0.47 10.95 -20.80
CA THR A 74 -1.32 10.20 -19.84
C THR A 74 -2.73 9.89 -20.36
N TYR A 75 -3.14 10.46 -21.50
CA TYR A 75 -4.43 10.18 -22.14
C TYR A 75 -4.40 8.92 -23.03
N SER A 76 -3.23 8.32 -23.25
CA SER A 76 -3.06 7.14 -24.11
C SER A 76 -3.43 5.83 -23.40
N SER A 77 -3.74 4.80 -24.17
CA SER A 77 -4.09 3.46 -23.65
C SER A 77 -2.84 2.61 -23.43
N PHE A 78 -2.71 2.02 -22.25
CA PHE A 78 -1.62 1.10 -21.90
C PHE A 78 -2.10 -0.35 -22.00
N VAL A 79 -1.23 -1.26 -22.51
CA VAL A 79 -1.55 -2.69 -22.71
C VAL A 79 -0.80 -3.63 -21.76
N GLU A 80 0.04 -3.08 -20.88
CA GLU A 80 0.76 -3.83 -19.85
C GLU A 80 0.31 -3.40 -18.45
N MET A 81 0.41 -4.31 -17.48
CA MET A 81 0.07 -4.04 -16.07
C MET A 81 1.27 -4.27 -15.13
N PRO A 82 2.39 -3.56 -15.31
CA PRO A 82 3.45 -3.57 -14.31
C PRO A 82 3.07 -2.68 -13.11
N VAL A 83 3.55 -3.03 -11.92
CA VAL A 83 3.35 -2.24 -10.70
C VAL A 83 4.66 -1.57 -10.34
N HIS A 84 4.61 -0.24 -10.22
CA HIS A 84 5.77 0.58 -9.88
C HIS A 84 5.44 1.47 -8.67
N ILE A 85 6.45 1.76 -7.87
CA ILE A 85 6.40 2.81 -6.85
C ILE A 85 6.95 4.08 -7.50
N VAL A 86 6.19 5.17 -7.46
CA VAL A 86 6.64 6.47 -7.98
C VAL A 86 7.69 7.04 -7.03
N GLY A 87 8.77 7.62 -7.57
CA GLY A 87 9.77 8.32 -6.76
C GLY A 87 9.16 9.50 -5.99
N GLY A 88 9.69 9.78 -4.81
CA GLY A 88 9.15 10.76 -3.86
C GLY A 88 8.18 10.20 -2.83
N PHE A 89 7.97 8.88 -2.79
CA PHE A 89 7.00 8.24 -1.90
C PHE A 89 7.65 7.29 -0.90
N THR A 90 7.17 7.35 0.33
CA THR A 90 7.48 6.38 1.41
C THR A 90 6.23 5.56 1.72
N LEU A 91 6.37 4.23 1.70
CA LEU A 91 5.29 3.28 1.85
C LEU A 91 5.53 2.39 3.09
N PRO A 92 4.68 2.47 4.12
CA PRO A 92 4.63 1.48 5.19
C PRO A 92 3.90 0.23 4.68
N LEU A 93 4.61 -0.90 4.63
CA LEU A 93 4.07 -2.19 4.20
C LEU A 93 4.25 -3.22 5.32
N HIS A 94 3.35 -4.19 5.46
CA HIS A 94 3.67 -5.35 6.30
C HIS A 94 4.85 -6.15 5.71
N VAL A 95 5.68 -6.73 6.57
CA VAL A 95 6.87 -7.51 6.16
C VAL A 95 6.45 -8.71 5.31
N ASN A 96 5.33 -9.33 5.64
CA ASN A 96 4.76 -10.52 5.03
C ASN A 96 3.29 -10.31 4.64
N GLY A 97 2.81 -11.05 3.64
CA GLY A 97 1.38 -11.24 3.45
C GLY A 97 0.82 -12.23 4.47
N ALA A 98 -0.50 -12.31 4.55
CA ALA A 98 -1.22 -13.23 5.42
C ALA A 98 -2.45 -13.80 4.73
N MET A 99 -3.21 -14.65 5.43
CA MET A 99 -4.48 -15.18 4.88
C MET A 99 -5.69 -14.34 5.28
N THR A 100 -5.55 -13.47 6.29
CA THR A 100 -6.63 -12.59 6.79
C THR A 100 -6.10 -11.23 7.25
N THR A 101 -6.97 -10.23 7.32
CA THR A 101 -6.63 -8.91 7.89
C THR A 101 -6.29 -9.00 9.38
N LYS A 102 -6.95 -9.88 10.13
CA LYS A 102 -6.65 -10.12 11.55
C LYS A 102 -5.21 -10.61 11.77
N GLU A 103 -4.73 -11.44 10.85
CA GLU A 103 -3.37 -11.99 10.90
C GLU A 103 -2.35 -10.96 10.44
N VAL A 104 -2.56 -10.32 9.27
CA VAL A 104 -1.59 -9.36 8.72
C VAL A 104 -1.36 -8.16 9.65
N ARG A 105 -2.41 -7.71 10.35
CA ARG A 105 -2.32 -6.56 11.28
C ARG A 105 -1.50 -6.83 12.54
N ARG A 106 -1.01 -8.06 12.73
CA ARG A 106 -0.06 -8.45 13.78
C ARG A 106 1.38 -8.56 13.27
N ASP A 107 1.60 -8.42 11.97
CA ASP A 107 2.91 -8.45 11.35
C ASP A 107 3.56 -7.08 11.40
N ASP A 108 4.88 -7.06 11.64
CA ASP A 108 5.67 -5.84 11.69
C ASP A 108 5.70 -5.12 10.33
N PHE A 109 6.10 -3.86 10.36
CA PHE A 109 6.24 -3.03 9.16
C PHE A 109 7.64 -3.08 8.55
N ARG A 110 7.70 -3.14 7.23
CA ARG A 110 8.81 -2.67 6.41
C ARG A 110 8.46 -1.30 5.84
N ILE A 111 9.29 -0.30 6.10
CA ILE A 111 9.16 1.01 5.48
C ILE A 111 9.96 1.01 4.18
N VAL A 112 9.28 1.16 3.04
CA VAL A 112 9.92 1.27 1.73
C VAL A 112 10.02 2.74 1.36
N VAL A 113 11.23 3.26 1.21
CA VAL A 113 11.52 4.63 0.80
C VAL A 113 11.91 4.60 -0.68
N ALA A 114 11.17 5.32 -1.52
CA ALA A 114 11.49 5.50 -2.93
C ALA A 114 11.81 6.98 -3.18
N PRO A 115 13.09 7.40 -3.06
CA PRO A 115 13.50 8.78 -3.30
C PRO A 115 13.14 9.24 -4.71
N ASN A 116 12.87 10.54 -4.86
CA ASN A 116 12.84 11.16 -6.19
C ASN A 116 14.28 11.54 -6.63
N ALA A 117 14.41 12.12 -7.83
CA ALA A 117 15.70 12.57 -8.35
C ALA A 117 16.41 13.62 -7.46
N GLY A 118 15.70 14.27 -6.54
CA GLY A 118 16.25 15.20 -5.55
C GLY A 118 16.58 14.56 -4.20
N GLY A 119 16.55 13.22 -4.08
CA GLY A 119 16.92 12.52 -2.84
C GLY A 119 15.84 12.51 -1.77
N ASN A 120 14.62 12.95 -2.08
CA ASN A 120 13.56 13.16 -1.09
C ASN A 120 12.40 12.19 -1.27
N ALA A 121 11.75 11.79 -0.18
CA ALA A 121 10.50 11.01 -0.21
C ALA A 121 9.61 11.32 1.00
N ALA A 122 8.29 11.24 0.81
CA ALA A 122 7.32 11.46 1.87
C ALA A 122 6.22 10.39 1.87
N GLY A 123 5.67 10.11 3.05
CA GLY A 123 4.67 9.07 3.25
C GLY A 123 3.77 9.34 4.45
N ARG A 124 2.67 8.59 4.54
CA ARG A 124 1.73 8.67 5.66
C ARG A 124 1.30 7.26 6.07
N LEU A 125 0.93 7.12 7.32
CA LEU A 125 0.26 5.94 7.87
C LEU A 125 -0.89 6.41 8.75
N TYR A 126 -2.08 5.87 8.55
CA TYR A 126 -3.21 6.06 9.44
C TYR A 126 -3.70 4.68 9.90
N VAL A 127 -3.83 4.50 11.22
CA VAL A 127 -4.29 3.25 11.83
C VAL A 127 -5.23 3.56 12.99
N ASP A 128 -6.32 2.80 13.05
CA ASP A 128 -7.26 2.73 14.16
C ASP A 128 -7.62 1.25 14.42
N ASP A 129 -8.69 0.94 15.13
CA ASP A 129 -9.10 -0.45 15.34
C ASP A 129 -9.69 -1.15 14.11
N GLY A 130 -10.04 -0.39 13.05
CA GLY A 130 -10.59 -0.88 11.79
C GLY A 130 -12.04 -1.35 11.85
N VAL A 131 -12.78 -1.09 12.94
CA VAL A 131 -14.16 -1.58 13.12
C VAL A 131 -15.08 -0.60 13.84
N SER A 132 -14.59 0.18 14.80
CA SER A 132 -15.44 1.09 15.56
C SER A 132 -15.94 2.24 14.70
N LEU A 133 -17.20 2.64 14.90
CA LEU A 133 -17.77 3.82 14.24
C LEU A 133 -17.05 5.10 14.68
N GLU A 134 -16.79 5.20 15.99
CA GLU A 134 -16.06 6.30 16.63
C GLU A 134 -14.83 5.72 17.32
N GLN A 135 -13.64 6.29 17.06
CA GLN A 135 -12.37 5.74 17.53
C GLN A 135 -12.08 6.17 18.98
N ALA A 136 -12.89 5.66 19.92
CA ALA A 136 -12.78 5.98 21.35
C ALA A 136 -11.42 5.58 21.95
N ASN A 137 -10.76 4.56 21.39
CA ASN A 137 -9.43 4.10 21.80
C ASN A 137 -8.30 4.86 21.09
N GLY A 138 -8.60 5.99 20.46
CA GLY A 138 -7.65 6.84 19.75
C GLY A 138 -7.28 6.29 18.37
N THR A 139 -6.46 7.07 17.66
CA THR A 139 -5.91 6.76 16.34
C THR A 139 -4.41 7.06 16.32
N THR A 140 -3.70 6.36 15.45
CA THR A 140 -2.28 6.60 15.17
C THR A 140 -2.15 7.13 13.75
N ALA A 141 -1.63 8.34 13.63
CA ALA A 141 -1.44 9.02 12.35
C ALA A 141 0.00 9.51 12.26
N LEU A 142 0.77 8.90 11.35
CA LEU A 142 2.19 9.14 11.18
C LEU A 142 2.48 9.78 9.82
N THR A 143 3.50 10.62 9.80
CA THR A 143 4.13 11.18 8.60
C THR A 143 5.57 10.73 8.56
N PHE A 144 5.98 10.22 7.40
CA PHE A 144 7.36 9.88 7.08
C PHE A 144 7.92 10.95 6.17
N ASP A 145 9.11 11.45 6.49
CA ASP A 145 9.82 12.42 5.68
C ASP A 145 11.28 11.97 5.59
N ASP A 146 11.74 11.74 4.37
CA ASP A 146 13.11 11.38 4.04
C ASP A 146 13.72 12.53 3.23
N GLN A 147 14.82 13.09 3.76
CA GLN A 147 15.61 14.13 3.12
C GLN A 147 17.05 13.64 3.03
N ASP A 148 17.56 13.48 1.81
CA ASP A 148 18.93 13.07 1.54
C ASP A 148 19.36 11.80 2.32
N GLY A 149 18.46 10.82 2.43
CA GLY A 149 18.70 9.55 3.12
C GLY A 149 18.52 9.57 4.64
N ALA A 150 18.08 10.69 5.21
CA ALA A 150 17.69 10.81 6.60
C ALA A 150 16.17 10.64 6.76
N LEU A 151 15.72 9.41 7.01
CA LEU A 151 14.32 9.10 7.27
C LEU A 151 13.92 9.52 8.70
N SER A 152 12.89 10.35 8.80
CA SER A 152 12.23 10.74 10.05
C SER A 152 10.77 10.28 10.05
N MET A 153 10.26 10.00 11.25
CA MET A 153 8.87 9.62 11.48
C MET A 153 8.30 10.44 12.63
N ASN A 154 7.20 11.15 12.38
CA ASN A 154 6.52 11.99 13.36
C ASN A 154 5.01 11.72 13.32
N GLY A 155 4.27 12.11 14.36
CA GLY A 155 2.81 12.00 14.36
C GLY A 155 2.18 11.78 15.73
N THR A 156 0.96 11.25 15.72
CA THR A 156 0.21 10.87 16.91
C THR A 156 0.24 9.36 17.10
N PHE A 157 0.34 8.92 18.36
CA PHE A 157 0.43 7.51 18.74
C PHE A 157 -0.73 7.13 19.68
N GLY A 158 -1.97 7.46 19.27
CA GLY A 158 -3.16 7.26 20.11
C GLY A 158 -3.65 5.82 20.16
N TYR A 159 -3.45 5.05 19.08
CA TYR A 159 -3.79 3.64 19.01
C TYR A 159 -2.54 2.77 19.15
N ASN A 160 -2.55 1.79 20.05
CA ASN A 160 -1.44 0.83 20.17
C ASN A 160 -1.62 -0.32 19.17
N LEU A 161 -0.80 -0.33 18.11
CA LEU A 161 -0.84 -1.37 17.09
C LEU A 161 -0.26 -2.70 17.58
N GLY A 162 0.60 -2.69 18.61
CA GLY A 162 1.30 -3.89 19.10
C GLY A 162 2.32 -4.49 18.12
N VAL A 163 2.79 -3.70 17.14
CA VAL A 163 3.79 -4.09 16.13
C VAL A 163 4.89 -3.05 16.02
N ASN A 164 6.01 -3.42 15.41
CA ASN A 164 7.20 -2.60 15.27
C ASN A 164 7.54 -2.31 13.81
N VAL A 165 8.51 -1.42 13.58
CA VAL A 165 9.21 -1.31 12.31
C VAL A 165 10.37 -2.31 12.32
N ALA A 166 10.28 -3.36 11.50
CA ALA A 166 11.30 -4.40 11.42
C ALA A 166 12.44 -4.06 10.47
N SER A 167 12.17 -3.29 9.40
CA SER A 167 13.20 -2.89 8.44
C SER A 167 12.83 -1.62 7.67
N VAL A 168 13.86 -0.92 7.21
CA VAL A 168 13.74 0.17 6.21
C VAL A 168 14.43 -0.29 4.94
N LYS A 169 13.75 -0.17 3.79
CA LYS A 169 14.29 -0.47 2.47
C LYS A 169 14.31 0.81 1.64
N ILE A 170 15.50 1.34 1.40
CA ILE A 170 15.70 2.50 0.53
C ILE A 170 15.95 1.97 -0.90
N LEU A 171 15.18 2.47 -1.86
CA LEU A 171 15.33 2.15 -3.28
C LEU A 171 16.31 3.12 -3.94
N ASP A 172 16.85 2.73 -5.10
CA ASP A 172 17.67 3.60 -5.96
C ASP A 172 18.94 4.15 -5.30
N VAL A 173 19.60 3.32 -4.48
CA VAL A 173 20.87 3.64 -3.85
C VAL A 173 22.02 3.26 -4.79
N ASP A 174 22.53 4.24 -5.55
CA ASP A 174 23.57 4.05 -6.58
C ASP A 174 24.93 3.62 -6.03
N GLN A 175 25.28 4.06 -4.81
CA GLN A 175 26.55 3.74 -4.18
C GLN A 175 26.34 3.12 -2.80
N SER A 176 27.15 2.12 -2.46
CA SER A 176 27.11 1.53 -1.13
C SER A 176 27.32 2.59 -0.06
N PRO A 177 26.47 2.65 0.98
CA PRO A 177 26.61 3.64 2.04
C PRO A 177 27.87 3.37 2.85
N LYS A 178 28.56 4.43 3.26
CA LYS A 178 29.75 4.32 4.13
C LYS A 178 29.37 3.90 5.55
N SER A 179 28.16 4.22 5.98
CA SER A 179 27.57 3.89 7.28
C SER A 179 26.04 3.96 7.17
N VAL A 180 25.35 3.25 8.07
CA VAL A 180 23.88 3.28 8.23
C VAL A 180 23.56 3.54 9.69
#